data_AF-A0A970G854-F1
#
_entry.id   AF-A0A970G854-F1
#
_cell.length_a   1.000
_cell.length_b   1.000
_cell.length_c   1.000
_cell.angle_alpha   90.00
_cell.angle_beta   90.00
_cell.angle_gamma   90.00
#
_symmetry.space_group_name_H-M   'P 1'
#
loop_
_entity.id
_entity.type
_entity.pdbx_description
1 polymer ?
#
loop_
_entity_poly.entity_id
_entity_poly.type
_entity_poly.pdbx_seq_one_letter_code
_entity_poly.pdbx_strand_id
1 'polypeptide(L)'
;MKIDVWVDFHCPYCMIVKQRMNNAFEELKLDADVRLRSFLLNPEQDRPNGLAMAEHVAKEYGGEPAEAAKGFKALDEQAAALGIFMDMERSKYAYMMDAHRLLQYANTQGKGKAFYDLAQRALFGKFLVLSEHAVLLDLAVRAGLDVNEARDVLKSERFREDVLYDDARAREMVIDYVPYFVVDGRYRFSGDLTYEEVKGHLSKAKQGEAHEN
;
A
#
# COMPACT_ATOMS: atom_id res chain seq x y z
N MET A 1 -14.47 -11.05 -9.87
CA MET A 1 -14.01 -11.60 -8.57
C MET A 1 -13.83 -10.46 -7.59
N LYS A 2 -14.03 -10.69 -6.29
CA LYS A 2 -13.75 -9.70 -5.25
C LYS A 2 -12.38 -9.97 -4.64
N ILE A 3 -11.58 -8.93 -4.45
CA ILE A 3 -10.24 -9.06 -3.89
C ILE A 3 -10.05 -8.00 -2.81
N ASP A 4 -9.92 -8.45 -1.56
CA ASP A 4 -9.44 -7.59 -0.48
C ASP A 4 -7.91 -7.63 -0.49
N VAL A 5 -7.28 -6.45 -0.42
CA VAL A 5 -5.81 -6.33 -0.43
C VAL A 5 -5.36 -5.48 0.75
N TRP A 6 -4.67 -6.08 1.72
CA TRP A 6 -4.01 -5.35 2.79
C TRP A 6 -2.72 -4.72 2.28
N VAL A 7 -2.60 -3.42 2.51
CA VAL A 7 -1.51 -2.59 2.01
C VAL A 7 -1.10 -1.54 3.03
N ASP A 8 0.15 -1.10 2.94
CA ASP A 8 0.69 0.07 3.61
C ASP A 8 1.32 0.99 2.54
N PHE A 9 1.21 2.31 2.71
CA PHE A 9 1.82 3.28 1.79
C PHE A 9 3.34 3.18 1.73
N HIS A 10 4.01 2.81 2.83
CA HIS A 10 5.46 2.63 2.88
C HIS A 10 5.95 1.32 2.28
N CYS A 11 5.05 0.41 1.89
CA CYS A 11 5.41 -0.88 1.34
C CYS A 11 5.75 -0.73 -0.16
N PRO A 12 7.02 -0.82 -0.56
CA PRO A 12 7.40 -0.71 -1.97
C PRO A 12 6.94 -1.93 -2.78
N TYR A 13 6.96 -3.12 -2.19
CA TYR A 13 6.44 -4.34 -2.81
C TYR A 13 4.95 -4.23 -3.12
N CYS A 14 4.19 -3.50 -2.32
CA CYS A 14 2.78 -3.22 -2.56
C CYS A 14 2.60 -2.40 -3.85
N MET A 15 3.53 -1.49 -4.16
CA MET A 15 3.53 -0.75 -5.43
C MET A 15 3.86 -1.65 -6.62
N ILE A 16 4.92 -2.46 -6.48
CA ILE A 16 5.42 -3.36 -7.54
C ILE A 16 4.40 -4.44 -7.87
N VAL A 17 3.92 -5.18 -6.87
CA VAL A 17 2.99 -6.30 -7.08
C VAL A 17 1.62 -5.78 -7.53
N LYS A 18 1.17 -4.60 -7.07
CA LYS A 18 -0.03 -3.95 -7.63
C LYS A 18 0.09 -3.75 -9.15
N GLN A 19 1.25 -3.33 -9.65
CA GLN A 19 1.44 -3.17 -11.10
C GLN A 19 1.47 -4.53 -11.82
N ARG A 20 2.12 -5.54 -11.24
CA ARG A 20 2.09 -6.92 -11.77
C ARG A 20 0.65 -7.46 -11.83
N MET A 21 -0.15 -7.21 -10.79
CA MET A 21 -1.58 -7.56 -10.73
C MET A 21 -2.40 -6.85 -11.80
N ASN A 22 -2.21 -5.54 -11.99
CA ASN A 22 -2.91 -4.78 -13.04
C ASN A 22 -2.62 -5.35 -14.43
N ASN A 23 -1.35 -5.62 -14.75
CA ASN A 23 -0.96 -6.23 -16.01
C ASN A 23 -1.60 -7.63 -16.17
N ALA A 24 -1.64 -8.43 -15.10
CA ALA A 24 -2.23 -9.75 -15.13
C ALA A 24 -3.76 -9.72 -15.30
N PHE A 25 -4.46 -8.75 -14.70
CA PHE A 25 -5.89 -8.57 -14.93
C PHE A 25 -6.19 -8.26 -16.39
N GLU A 26 -5.38 -7.41 -17.03
CA GLU A 26 -5.51 -7.09 -18.45
C GLU A 26 -5.24 -8.31 -19.34
N GLU A 27 -4.12 -9.02 -19.12
CA GLU A 27 -3.74 -10.21 -19.91
C GLU A 27 -4.78 -11.33 -19.79
N LEU A 28 -5.21 -11.64 -18.57
CA LEU A 28 -6.15 -12.72 -18.28
C LEU A 28 -7.63 -12.32 -18.52
N LYS A 29 -7.87 -11.05 -18.90
CA LYS A 29 -9.21 -10.46 -19.07
C LYS A 29 -10.10 -10.70 -17.84
N LEU A 30 -9.55 -10.43 -16.67
CA LEU A 30 -10.24 -10.61 -15.39
C LEU A 30 -10.91 -9.30 -14.97
N ASP A 31 -12.19 -9.40 -14.64
CA ASP A 31 -12.89 -8.32 -13.93
C ASP A 31 -12.78 -8.54 -12.43
N ALA A 32 -12.13 -7.60 -11.75
CA ALA A 32 -11.81 -7.68 -10.32
C ALA A 32 -12.28 -6.42 -9.58
N ASP A 33 -13.17 -6.62 -8.62
CA ASP A 33 -13.53 -5.61 -7.63
C ASP A 33 -12.51 -5.64 -6.49
N VAL A 34 -11.47 -4.82 -6.64
CA VAL A 34 -10.37 -4.72 -5.66
C VAL A 34 -10.71 -3.68 -4.59
N ARG A 35 -10.76 -4.11 -3.33
CA ARG A 35 -10.86 -3.24 -2.15
C ARG A 35 -9.53 -3.20 -1.41
N LEU A 36 -9.00 -2.00 -1.21
CA LEU A 36 -7.79 -1.81 -0.40
C LEU A 36 -8.16 -1.77 1.08
N ARG A 37 -7.41 -2.51 1.88
CA ARG A 37 -7.53 -2.64 3.33
C ARG A 37 -6.29 -2.05 3.98
N SER A 38 -6.48 -1.36 5.11
CA SER A 38 -5.37 -0.76 5.82
C SER A 38 -4.57 -1.81 6.58
N PHE A 39 -3.25 -1.77 6.46
CA PHE A 39 -2.31 -2.49 7.30
C PHE A 39 -1.27 -1.51 7.80
N LEU A 40 -1.00 -1.49 9.10
CA LEU A 40 -0.02 -0.59 9.69
C LEU A 40 1.27 -1.38 9.95
N LEU A 41 2.27 -1.25 9.06
CA LEU A 41 3.55 -1.93 9.24
C LEU A 41 4.18 -1.56 10.58
N ASN A 42 4.19 -0.27 10.91
CA ASN A 42 4.57 0.21 12.24
C ASN A 42 3.47 1.15 12.77
N PRO A 43 2.60 0.67 13.67
CA PRO A 43 1.49 1.45 14.21
C PRO A 43 1.94 2.55 15.19
N GLU A 44 3.22 2.57 15.57
CA GLU A 44 3.76 3.50 16.56
C GLU A 44 4.71 4.55 15.98
N GLN A 45 4.65 5.73 16.60
CA GLN A 45 5.53 6.90 16.53
C GLN A 45 5.01 8.07 15.67
N ASP A 46 4.91 9.21 16.35
CA ASP A 46 4.78 10.52 15.73
C ASP A 46 6.09 10.87 15.01
N ARG A 47 6.02 11.00 13.69
CA ARG A 47 7.15 11.32 12.81
C ARG A 47 6.70 12.37 11.78
N PRO A 48 6.36 13.58 12.21
CA PRO A 48 5.66 14.55 11.35
C PRO A 48 6.53 15.03 10.19
N ASN A 49 7.86 15.06 10.38
CA ASN A 49 8.85 15.45 9.36
C ASN A 49 9.44 14.27 8.58
N GLY A 50 9.01 13.05 8.90
CA GLY A 50 9.58 11.79 8.45
C GLY A 50 10.99 11.49 8.99
N LEU A 51 11.42 10.24 8.80
CA LEU A 51 12.76 9.69 9.01
C LEU A 51 13.31 9.25 7.65
N ALA A 52 14.63 9.25 7.43
CA ALA A 52 15.15 8.68 6.18
C ALA A 52 14.76 7.19 6.10
N MET A 53 14.36 6.71 4.91
CA MET A 53 13.89 5.32 4.77
C MET A 53 14.97 4.31 5.19
N ALA A 54 16.23 4.57 4.86
CA ALA A 54 17.36 3.73 5.24
C ALA A 54 17.54 3.65 6.77
N GLU A 55 17.38 4.78 7.47
CA GLU A 55 17.45 4.82 8.94
C GLU A 55 16.29 4.05 9.57
N HIS A 56 15.08 4.17 8.99
CA HIS A 56 13.93 3.39 9.45
C HIS A 56 14.17 1.88 9.28
N VAL A 57 14.58 1.44 8.08
CA VAL A 57 14.82 0.03 7.78
C VAL A 57 15.91 -0.55 8.69
N ALA A 58 17.02 0.17 8.88
CA ALA A 58 18.09 -0.26 9.78
C ALA A 58 17.63 -0.38 11.25
N LYS A 59 16.78 0.55 11.70
CA LYS A 59 16.21 0.48 13.06
C LYS A 59 15.30 -0.74 13.23
N GLU A 60 14.46 -1.02 12.24
CA GLU A 60 13.40 -2.04 12.39
C GLU A 60 13.85 -3.45 12.07
N TYR A 61 14.78 -3.61 11.13
CA TYR A 61 15.28 -4.93 10.72
C TYR A 61 16.73 -5.20 11.15
N GLY A 62 17.36 -4.24 11.83
CA GLY A 62 18.77 -4.29 12.22
C GLY A 62 19.73 -3.95 11.06
N GLY A 63 21.01 -3.81 11.41
CA GLY A 63 22.08 -3.45 10.46
C GLY A 63 22.33 -1.94 10.38
N GLU A 64 23.14 -1.53 9.40
CA GLU A 64 23.51 -0.13 9.20
C GLU A 64 22.67 0.53 8.10
N PRO A 65 22.31 1.83 8.20
CA PRO A 65 21.55 2.53 7.15
C PRO A 65 22.19 2.44 5.76
N ALA A 66 23.53 2.43 5.69
CA ALA A 66 24.24 2.28 4.43
C ALA A 66 24.05 0.89 3.78
N GLU A 67 23.75 -0.15 4.56
CA GLU A 67 23.42 -1.48 4.04
C GLU A 67 21.98 -1.54 3.53
N ALA A 68 21.04 -0.93 4.25
CA ALA A 68 19.66 -0.77 3.79
C ALA A 68 19.60 -0.01 2.43
N ALA A 69 20.37 1.07 2.30
CA ALA A 69 20.47 1.85 1.06
C ALA A 69 21.00 1.02 -0.13
N LYS A 70 21.89 0.04 0.10
CA LYS A 70 22.35 -0.86 -0.98
C LYS A 70 21.22 -1.77 -1.49
N GLY A 71 20.34 -2.22 -0.59
CA GLY A 71 19.19 -3.06 -0.94
C GLY A 71 18.12 -2.31 -1.75
N PHE A 72 18.00 -1.00 -1.55
CA PHE A 72 17.04 -0.14 -2.24
C PHE A 72 17.22 -0.09 -3.76
N LYS A 73 18.46 -0.08 -4.24
CA LYS A 73 18.73 -0.01 -5.68
C LYS A 73 18.11 -1.18 -6.46
N ALA A 74 18.20 -2.39 -5.93
CA ALA A 74 17.60 -3.57 -6.58
C ALA A 74 16.07 -3.46 -6.64
N LEU A 75 15.45 -2.87 -5.62
CA LEU A 75 14.02 -2.65 -5.56
C LEU A 75 13.57 -1.57 -6.56
N ASP A 76 14.32 -0.47 -6.66
CA ASP A 76 14.08 0.59 -7.63
C ASP A 76 14.20 0.07 -9.07
N GLU A 77 15.19 -0.80 -9.34
CA GLU A 77 15.37 -1.47 -10.64
C GLU A 77 14.19 -2.40 -10.98
N GLN A 78 13.65 -3.14 -10.01
CA GLN A 78 12.45 -3.95 -10.21
C GLN A 78 11.23 -3.12 -10.58
N ALA A 79 11.04 -1.97 -9.93
CA ALA A 79 9.96 -1.04 -10.26
C ALA A 79 10.16 -0.41 -11.65
N ALA A 80 11.39 -0.03 -11.99
CA ALA A 80 11.73 0.55 -13.29
C ALA A 80 11.43 -0.42 -14.45
N ALA A 81 11.66 -1.72 -14.26
CA ALA A 81 11.30 -2.76 -15.24
C ALA A 81 9.78 -2.83 -15.52
N LEU A 82 8.95 -2.30 -14.61
CA LEU A 82 7.50 -2.18 -14.74
C LEU A 82 7.05 -0.78 -15.20
N GLY A 83 7.99 0.09 -15.60
CA GLY A 83 7.70 1.47 -15.99
C GLY A 83 7.36 2.39 -14.82
N ILE A 84 7.73 2.01 -13.59
CA ILE A 84 7.49 2.78 -12.38
C ILE A 84 8.80 3.43 -11.94
N PHE A 85 8.77 4.75 -11.78
CA PHE A 85 9.87 5.46 -11.12
C PHE A 85 9.64 5.49 -9.61
N MET A 86 10.65 5.05 -8.87
CA MET A 86 10.79 5.22 -7.43
C MET A 86 12.27 5.39 -7.07
N ASP A 87 12.51 6.05 -5.95
CA ASP A 87 13.83 6.15 -5.32
C ASP A 87 13.63 6.06 -3.80
N MET A 88 13.92 4.86 -3.29
CA MET A 88 13.75 4.52 -1.89
C MET A 88 14.73 5.26 -0.98
N GLU A 89 15.95 5.54 -1.45
CA GLU A 89 16.98 6.22 -0.67
C GLU A 89 16.55 7.65 -0.30
N ARG A 90 15.90 8.35 -1.24
CA ARG A 90 15.36 9.70 -1.02
C ARG A 90 14.01 9.73 -0.33
N SER A 91 13.33 8.59 -0.25
CA SER A 91 12.02 8.49 0.38
C SER A 91 12.12 8.61 1.90
N LYS A 92 11.03 9.06 2.53
CA LYS A 92 10.95 9.21 3.98
C LYS A 92 9.90 8.31 4.58
N TYR A 93 10.17 7.80 5.78
CA TYR A 93 9.23 7.07 6.60
C TYR A 93 8.52 8.00 7.60
N ALA A 94 7.20 8.05 7.64
CA ALA A 94 6.45 9.03 8.45
C ALA A 94 5.20 8.43 9.14
N TYR A 95 4.47 9.23 9.91
CA TYR A 95 3.20 8.80 10.48
C TYR A 95 2.14 8.59 9.38
N MET A 96 1.49 7.41 9.32
CA MET A 96 0.59 7.04 8.21
C MET A 96 -0.89 6.92 8.56
N MET A 97 -1.28 7.11 9.82
CA MET A 97 -2.70 6.97 10.21
C MET A 97 -3.60 7.91 9.38
N ASP A 98 -3.22 9.16 9.19
CA ASP A 98 -4.02 10.12 8.43
C ASP A 98 -4.13 9.76 6.94
N ALA A 99 -3.06 9.23 6.35
CA ALA A 99 -3.10 8.69 4.98
C ALA A 99 -4.05 7.48 4.90
N HIS A 100 -4.03 6.57 5.87
CA HIS A 100 -4.95 5.43 5.95
C HIS A 100 -6.40 5.85 6.21
N ARG A 101 -6.63 6.88 7.03
CA ARG A 101 -7.98 7.41 7.25
C ARG A 101 -8.56 8.04 5.98
N LEU A 102 -7.73 8.75 5.21
CA LEU A 102 -8.13 9.22 3.88
C LEU A 102 -8.32 8.08 2.88
N LEU A 103 -7.57 6.98 2.97
CA LEU A 103 -7.83 5.78 2.18
C LEU A 103 -9.21 5.19 2.49
N GLN A 104 -9.60 5.10 3.75
CA GLN A 104 -10.93 4.63 4.14
C GLN A 104 -12.03 5.56 3.62
N TYR A 105 -11.86 6.88 3.78
CA TYR A 105 -12.77 7.84 3.16
C TYR A 105 -12.84 7.63 1.64
N ALA A 106 -11.69 7.53 0.96
CA ALA A 106 -11.62 7.33 -0.48
C ALA A 106 -12.31 6.03 -0.93
N ASN A 107 -12.20 4.95 -0.15
CA ASN A 107 -12.91 3.70 -0.39
C ASN A 107 -14.43 3.91 -0.40
N THR A 108 -14.99 4.69 0.52
CA THR A 108 -16.44 5.00 0.54
C THR A 108 -16.92 5.73 -0.71
N GLN A 109 -16.02 6.43 -1.40
CA GLN A 109 -16.31 7.21 -2.62
C GLN A 109 -15.94 6.44 -3.90
N GLY A 110 -15.49 5.19 -3.80
CA GLY A 110 -14.99 4.42 -4.95
C GLY A 110 -13.67 4.95 -5.53
N LYS A 111 -12.93 5.77 -4.77
CA LYS A 111 -11.67 6.41 -5.18
C LYS A 111 -10.43 5.87 -4.44
N GLY A 112 -10.58 4.85 -3.60
CA GLY A 112 -9.48 4.28 -2.81
C GLY A 112 -8.25 3.91 -3.64
N LYS A 113 -8.44 3.20 -4.75
CA LYS A 113 -7.36 2.82 -5.68
C LYS A 113 -6.63 4.04 -6.26
N ALA A 114 -7.37 5.07 -6.67
CA ALA A 114 -6.81 6.28 -7.26
C ALA A 114 -6.00 7.09 -6.22
N PHE A 115 -6.56 7.26 -5.02
CA PHE A 115 -5.86 7.92 -3.91
C PHE A 115 -4.59 7.18 -3.51
N TYR A 116 -4.68 5.85 -3.36
CA TYR A 116 -3.54 5.01 -2.99
C TYR A 116 -2.40 5.09 -4.02
N ASP A 117 -2.72 5.02 -5.32
CA ASP A 117 -1.72 5.14 -6.38
C ASP A 117 -1.03 6.51 -6.37
N LEU A 118 -1.80 7.60 -6.21
CA LEU A 118 -1.27 8.95 -6.14
C LEU A 118 -0.35 9.12 -4.92
N ALA A 119 -0.73 8.59 -3.76
CA ALA A 119 0.04 8.66 -2.53
C ALA A 119 1.36 7.87 -2.63
N GLN A 120 1.36 6.65 -3.17
CA GLN A 120 2.59 5.88 -3.39
C GLN A 120 3.55 6.62 -4.35
N ARG A 121 3.03 7.20 -5.45
CA ARG A 121 3.85 8.00 -6.37
C ARG A 121 4.38 9.27 -5.71
N ALA A 122 3.61 9.90 -4.82
CA ALA A 122 4.05 11.07 -4.06
C ALA A 122 5.18 10.71 -3.09
N LEU A 123 5.06 9.59 -2.38
CA LEU A 123 6.07 9.10 -1.46
C LEU A 123 7.35 8.71 -2.19
N PHE A 124 7.26 7.75 -3.12
CA PHE A 124 8.44 7.11 -3.72
C PHE A 124 9.00 7.82 -4.94
N GLY A 125 8.16 8.53 -5.70
CA GLY A 125 8.58 9.22 -6.93
C GLY A 125 8.78 10.73 -6.75
N LYS A 126 8.20 11.32 -5.71
CA LYS A 126 8.30 12.77 -5.42
C LYS A 126 8.85 13.07 -4.03
N PHE A 127 9.13 12.06 -3.20
CA PHE A 127 9.77 12.21 -1.89
C PHE A 127 8.96 13.06 -0.92
N LEU A 128 7.64 13.10 -1.11
CA LEU A 128 6.73 13.86 -0.26
C LEU A 128 6.41 13.08 1.01
N VAL A 129 6.26 13.80 2.12
CA VAL A 129 5.94 13.23 3.43
C VAL A 129 4.43 13.13 3.57
N LEU A 130 3.89 11.91 3.69
CA LEU A 130 2.44 11.68 3.74
C LEU A 130 1.80 11.92 5.11
N SER A 131 2.56 12.37 6.12
CA SER A 131 1.98 12.93 7.36
C SER A 131 1.58 14.40 7.21
N GLU A 132 2.01 15.08 6.14
CA GLU A 132 1.67 16.49 5.92
C GLU A 132 0.25 16.65 5.37
N HIS A 133 -0.62 17.30 6.12
CA HIS A 133 -2.02 17.52 5.71
C HIS A 133 -2.15 18.24 4.37
N ALA A 134 -1.25 19.18 4.06
CA ALA A 134 -1.25 19.88 2.78
C ALA A 134 -1.00 18.91 1.59
N VAL A 135 -0.05 17.99 1.74
CA VAL A 135 0.23 16.94 0.75
C VAL A 135 -0.98 16.01 0.62
N LEU A 136 -1.53 15.54 1.74
CA LEU A 136 -2.67 14.64 1.75
C LEU A 136 -3.92 15.25 1.09
N LEU A 137 -4.19 16.55 1.32
CA LEU A 137 -5.31 17.25 0.69
C LEU A 137 -5.12 17.43 -0.83
N ASP A 138 -3.90 17.76 -1.30
CA ASP A 138 -3.60 17.79 -2.74
C ASP A 138 -3.89 16.43 -3.40
N LEU A 139 -3.42 15.35 -2.77
CA LEU A 139 -3.63 14.00 -3.28
C LEU A 139 -5.11 13.59 -3.27
N ALA A 140 -5.86 13.97 -2.23
CA ALA A 140 -7.30 13.74 -2.16
C ALA A 140 -8.04 14.42 -3.31
N VAL A 141 -7.76 15.71 -3.56
CA VAL A 141 -8.36 16.46 -4.69
C VAL A 141 -8.01 15.82 -6.03
N ARG A 142 -6.75 15.46 -6.24
CA ARG A 142 -6.29 14.82 -7.48
C ARG A 142 -6.91 13.42 -7.69
N ALA A 143 -7.26 12.73 -6.61
CA ALA A 143 -8.02 11.48 -6.65
C ALA A 143 -9.52 11.68 -6.95
N GLY A 144 -9.98 12.94 -6.99
CA GLY A 144 -11.38 13.30 -7.21
C GLY A 144 -12.24 13.27 -5.94
N LEU A 145 -11.64 13.43 -4.76
CA LEU A 145 -12.36 13.56 -3.49
C LEU A 145 -12.76 15.01 -3.22
N ASP A 146 -13.80 15.19 -2.41
CA ASP A 146 -14.18 16.51 -1.90
C ASP A 146 -13.14 17.00 -0.89
N VAL A 147 -12.59 18.19 -1.13
CA VAL A 147 -11.52 18.77 -0.31
C VAL A 147 -11.99 19.16 1.09
N ASN A 148 -13.25 19.53 1.26
CA ASN A 148 -13.80 19.91 2.55
C ASN A 148 -14.02 18.66 3.41
N GLU A 149 -14.60 17.60 2.84
CA GLU A 149 -14.74 16.32 3.52
C GLU A 149 -13.37 15.71 3.87
N ALA A 150 -12.40 15.73 2.93
CA ALA A 150 -11.05 15.25 3.22
C ALA A 150 -10.39 16.05 4.36
N ARG A 151 -10.59 17.37 4.40
CA ARG A 151 -10.11 18.23 5.48
C ARG A 151 -10.80 17.91 6.82
N ASP A 152 -12.09 17.63 6.80
CA ASP A 152 -12.83 17.26 7.99
C ASP A 152 -12.41 15.89 8.52
N VAL A 153 -12.04 14.95 7.65
CA VAL A 153 -11.37 13.70 8.07
C VAL A 153 -10.07 14.05 8.80
N LEU A 154 -9.17 14.82 8.18
CA LEU A 154 -7.87 15.17 8.78
C LEU A 154 -7.96 15.99 10.09
N LYS A 155 -9.05 16.73 10.31
CA LYS A 155 -9.28 17.54 11.53
C LYS A 155 -10.04 16.82 12.64
N SER A 156 -10.50 15.59 12.41
CA SER A 156 -11.29 14.82 13.37
C SER A 156 -10.65 13.45 13.62
N GLU A 157 -11.39 12.52 14.22
CA GLU A 157 -11.03 11.10 14.36
C GLU A 157 -11.81 10.19 13.37
N ARG A 158 -12.57 10.77 12.42
CA ARG A 158 -13.32 10.01 11.39
C ARG A 158 -12.42 8.98 10.70
N PHE A 159 -12.93 7.77 10.50
CA PHE A 159 -12.23 6.64 9.88
C PHE A 159 -11.07 6.03 10.67
N ARG A 160 -10.73 6.53 11.87
CA ARG A 160 -9.68 5.91 12.69
C ARG A 160 -10.06 4.48 13.07
N GLU A 161 -11.29 4.27 13.51
CA GLU A 161 -11.78 2.93 13.89
C GLU A 161 -11.80 1.98 12.69
N ASP A 162 -12.13 2.46 11.49
CA ASP A 162 -12.07 1.65 10.26
C ASP A 162 -10.64 1.20 9.92
N VAL A 163 -9.64 2.07 10.12
CA VAL A 163 -8.22 1.71 9.94
C VAL A 163 -7.81 0.64 10.95
N LEU A 164 -8.11 0.85 12.23
CA LEU A 164 -7.78 -0.10 13.29
C LEU A 164 -8.51 -1.43 13.14
N TYR A 165 -9.74 -1.41 12.62
CA TYR A 165 -10.50 -2.61 12.31
C TYR A 165 -9.82 -3.43 11.21
N ASP A 166 -9.42 -2.80 10.09
CA ASP A 166 -8.72 -3.51 9.01
C ASP A 166 -7.37 -4.08 9.50
N ASP A 167 -6.60 -3.34 10.32
CA ASP A 167 -5.33 -3.84 10.89
C ASP A 167 -5.57 -5.01 11.85
N ALA A 168 -6.52 -4.88 12.79
CA ALA A 168 -6.86 -5.95 13.74
C ALA A 168 -7.29 -7.23 13.02
N ARG A 169 -8.11 -7.12 11.97
CA ARG A 169 -8.49 -8.25 11.11
C ARG A 169 -7.27 -8.91 10.45
N ALA A 170 -6.27 -8.13 10.04
CA ALA A 170 -5.03 -8.67 9.51
C ALA A 170 -4.25 -9.45 10.58
N ARG A 171 -4.15 -8.91 11.79
CA ARG A 171 -3.50 -9.57 12.93
C ARG A 171 -4.20 -10.87 13.34
N GLU A 172 -5.53 -10.90 13.35
CA GLU A 172 -6.33 -12.12 13.58
C GLU A 172 -6.05 -13.21 12.52
N MET A 173 -5.75 -12.80 11.29
CA MET A 173 -5.37 -13.68 10.20
C MET A 173 -3.87 -14.04 10.20
N VAL A 174 -3.11 -13.59 11.20
CA VAL A 174 -1.66 -13.78 11.31
C VAL A 174 -0.92 -13.23 10.08
N ILE A 175 -1.42 -12.10 9.54
CA ILE A 175 -0.73 -11.36 8.48
C ILE A 175 0.37 -10.51 9.12
N ASP A 176 1.61 -10.79 8.77
CA ASP A 176 2.81 -10.09 9.21
C ASP A 176 3.55 -9.37 8.08
N TYR A 177 3.16 -9.60 6.81
CA TYR A 177 3.70 -8.90 5.65
C TYR A 177 2.61 -8.51 4.63
N VAL A 178 2.88 -7.42 3.90
CA VAL A 178 2.03 -6.89 2.82
C VAL A 178 2.85 -6.74 1.53
N PRO A 179 2.22 -6.78 0.33
CA PRO A 179 0.78 -6.87 0.11
C PRO A 179 0.23 -8.28 0.41
N TYR A 180 -0.98 -8.34 0.97
CA TYR A 180 -1.69 -9.58 1.25
C TYR A 180 -3.06 -9.58 0.57
N PHE A 181 -3.36 -10.64 -0.17
CA PHE A 181 -4.53 -10.74 -1.02
C PHE A 181 -5.48 -11.83 -0.52
N VAL A 182 -6.77 -11.50 -0.51
CA VAL A 182 -7.86 -12.46 -0.26
C VAL A 182 -8.85 -12.38 -1.41
N VAL A 183 -8.92 -13.43 -2.23
CA VAL A 183 -9.84 -13.53 -3.37
C VAL A 183 -11.10 -14.29 -2.96
N ASP A 184 -12.26 -13.69 -3.19
CA ASP A 184 -13.59 -14.21 -2.90
C ASP A 184 -13.74 -14.78 -1.46
N GLY A 185 -12.97 -14.21 -0.52
CA GLY A 185 -12.96 -14.59 0.90
C GLY A 185 -12.27 -15.93 1.22
N ARG A 186 -11.68 -16.61 0.24
CA ARG A 186 -11.23 -18.01 0.39
C ARG A 186 -9.79 -18.25 -0.06
N TYR A 187 -9.38 -17.69 -1.18
CA TYR A 187 -8.04 -17.93 -1.73
C TYR A 187 -7.09 -16.83 -1.27
N ARG A 188 -5.96 -17.20 -0.66
CA ARG A 188 -5.03 -16.24 -0.04
C ARG A 188 -3.63 -16.38 -0.63
N PHE A 189 -2.97 -15.26 -0.85
CA PHE A 189 -1.56 -15.18 -1.28
C PHE A 189 -0.98 -13.81 -0.93
N SER A 190 0.33 -13.68 -0.90
CA SER A 190 1.00 -12.46 -0.42
C SER A 190 2.49 -12.42 -0.77
N GLY A 191 3.10 -11.25 -0.63
CA GLY A 191 4.56 -11.06 -0.69
C GLY A 191 5.05 -10.44 -2.00
N ASP A 192 6.39 -10.40 -2.18
CA ASP A 192 7.05 -9.95 -3.40
C ASP A 192 6.97 -11.03 -4.50
N LEU A 193 5.82 -11.11 -5.15
CA LEU A 193 5.53 -12.13 -6.15
C LEU A 193 5.95 -11.68 -7.53
N THR A 194 6.64 -12.55 -8.26
CA THR A 194 6.93 -12.38 -9.69
C THR A 194 5.65 -12.31 -10.52
N TYR A 195 5.76 -11.83 -11.77
CA TYR A 195 4.61 -11.74 -12.66
C TYR A 195 3.95 -13.11 -12.93
N GLU A 196 4.74 -14.16 -13.08
CA GLU A 196 4.22 -15.51 -13.32
C GLU A 196 3.55 -16.10 -12.06
N GLU A 197 4.07 -15.84 -10.86
CA GLU A 197 3.41 -16.23 -9.61
C GLU A 197 2.07 -15.52 -9.44
N VAL A 198 2.01 -14.21 -9.72
CA VAL A 198 0.76 -13.43 -9.72
C VAL A 198 -0.27 -14.06 -10.66
N LYS A 199 0.11 -14.34 -11.92
CA LYS A 199 -0.80 -14.99 -12.88
C LYS A 199 -1.24 -16.37 -12.42
N GLY A 200 -0.34 -17.15 -11.84
CA GLY A 200 -0.62 -18.47 -11.29
C GLY A 200 -1.68 -18.38 -10.18
N HIS A 201 -1.50 -17.49 -9.22
CA HIS A 201 -2.46 -17.28 -8.12
C HIS A 201 -3.83 -16.82 -8.63
N LEU A 202 -3.88 -15.84 -9.54
CA LEU A 202 -5.13 -15.37 -10.12
C LEU A 202 -5.86 -16.45 -10.92
N SER A 203 -5.11 -17.30 -11.64
CA SER A 203 -5.68 -18.40 -12.41
C SER A 203 -6.29 -19.48 -11.50
N LYS A 204 -5.59 -19.86 -10.43
CA LYS A 204 -6.10 -20.80 -9.42
C LYS A 204 -7.33 -20.26 -8.71
N ALA A 205 -7.29 -18.99 -8.30
CA ALA A 205 -8.43 -18.33 -7.66
C ALA A 205 -9.66 -18.30 -8.58
N LYS A 206 -9.48 -18.03 -9.89
CA LYS A 206 -10.56 -18.08 -10.89
C LYS A 206 -11.19 -19.48 -11.02
N GLN A 207 -10.41 -20.53 -10.84
CA GLN A 207 -10.86 -21.93 -10.92
C GLN A 207 -11.59 -22.39 -9.64
N GLY A 208 -11.69 -21.53 -8.63
CA GLY A 208 -12.37 -21.84 -7.37
C GLY A 208 -11.55 -22.73 -6.44
N GLU A 209 -10.25 -22.85 -6.67
CA GLU A 209 -9.36 -23.54 -5.73
C GLU A 209 -9.36 -22.80 -4.38
N ALA A 210 -9.34 -23.56 -3.29
CA ALA A 210 -8.99 -23.02 -1.98
C ALA A 210 -7.47 -23.11 -1.82
N HIS A 211 -6.85 -22.04 -1.31
CA HIS A 211 -5.44 -22.06 -0.94
C HIS A 211 -5.36 -21.74 0.54
N GLU A 212 -5.00 -22.74 1.32
CA GLU A 212 -4.68 -22.60 2.74
C GLU A 212 -3.15 -22.55 2.84
N ASN A 213 -2.64 -21.46 3.42
CA ASN A 213 -1.31 -21.45 4.04
C ASN A 213 -1.48 -21.85 5.49
#